data_AF-A0A096B3P2-F1
#
_entry.id   AF-A0A096B3P2-F1
#
_cell.length_a   1.000
_cell.length_b   1.000
_cell.length_c   1.000
_cell.angle_alpha   90.00
_cell.angle_beta   90.00
_cell.angle_gamma   90.00
#
_symmetry.space_group_name_H-M   'P 1'
#
loop_
_entity.id
_entity.type
_entity.pdbx_description
1 polymer ?
#
loop_
_entity_poly.entity_id
_entity_poly.type
_entity_poly.pdbx_seq_one_letter_code
_entity_poly.pdbx_strand_id
1 'polypeptide(L)'
;MEQRYDKETGLPVDRAYLECGLPPYLQRSLDTMKRAWEAEDNGANDLHFDAYYCELQADINSAEVEGEISSEQAWYLRETYLRIQRGVI
;
A
#
# COMPACT_ATOMS: atom_id res chain seq x y z
N MET A 1 -2.66 -6.39 -29.28
CA MET A 1 -3.20 -5.52 -28.21
C MET A 1 -2.92 -6.22 -26.91
N GLU A 2 -2.17 -5.58 -26.01
CA GLU A 2 -2.00 -6.08 -24.64
C GLU A 2 -3.37 -6.13 -23.94
N GLN A 3 -3.63 -7.19 -23.18
CA GLN A 3 -4.87 -7.32 -22.40
C GLN A 3 -4.82 -6.30 -21.26
N ARG A 4 -5.69 -5.29 -21.32
CA ARG A 4 -5.81 -4.24 -20.30
C ARG A 4 -6.72 -4.62 -19.13
N TYR A 5 -7.59 -5.59 -19.34
CA TYR A 5 -8.57 -6.04 -18.37
C TYR A 5 -8.47 -7.55 -18.20
N ASP A 6 -8.61 -7.99 -16.97
CA ASP A 6 -8.76 -9.38 -16.63
C ASP A 6 -10.11 -9.90 -17.14
N LYS A 7 -10.10 -11.07 -17.79
CA LYS A 7 -11.28 -11.60 -18.49
C LYS A 7 -12.34 -12.19 -17.56
N GLU A 8 -11.95 -12.57 -16.35
CA GLU A 8 -12.84 -13.22 -15.39
C GLU A 8 -13.52 -12.18 -14.49
N THR A 9 -12.74 -11.22 -14.00
CA THR A 9 -13.19 -10.19 -13.07
C THR A 9 -13.67 -8.92 -13.77
N GLY A 10 -13.22 -8.66 -15.01
CA GLY A 10 -13.49 -7.43 -15.74
C GLY A 10 -12.72 -6.20 -15.21
N LEU A 11 -11.87 -6.39 -14.19
CA LEU A 11 -11.07 -5.31 -13.59
C LEU A 11 -9.81 -5.04 -14.43
N PRO A 12 -9.22 -3.83 -14.32
CA PRO A 12 -7.92 -3.57 -14.91
C PRO A 12 -6.86 -4.56 -14.41
N VAL A 13 -5.98 -5.02 -15.30
CA VAL A 13 -4.84 -5.89 -14.92
C VAL A 13 -3.88 -5.13 -13.99
N ASP A 14 -3.72 -3.82 -14.24
CA ASP A 14 -3.01 -2.93 -13.33
C ASP A 14 -3.86 -2.65 -12.09
N ARG A 15 -3.38 -3.11 -10.94
CA ARG A 15 -4.07 -2.99 -9.65
C ARG A 15 -3.93 -1.62 -8.99
N ALA A 16 -3.29 -0.64 -9.63
CA ALA A 16 -3.13 0.73 -9.10
C ALA A 16 -4.47 1.42 -8.76
N TYR A 17 -5.60 0.96 -9.32
CA TYR A 17 -6.92 1.45 -8.91
C TYR A 17 -7.23 1.22 -7.42
N LEU A 18 -6.55 0.28 -6.75
CA LEU A 18 -6.69 0.03 -5.32
C LEU A 18 -6.13 1.16 -4.43
N GLU A 19 -5.34 2.08 -5.00
CA GLU A 19 -4.88 3.30 -4.32
C GLU A 19 -5.88 4.46 -4.44
N CYS A 20 -7.00 4.27 -5.13
CA CYS A 20 -8.01 5.31 -5.26
C CYS A 20 -8.92 5.37 -4.03
N GLY A 21 -9.31 6.59 -3.63
CA GLY A 21 -10.30 6.80 -2.56
C GLY A 21 -9.76 6.57 -1.14
N LEU A 22 -8.43 6.55 -0.95
CA LEU A 22 -7.86 6.41 0.38
C LEU A 22 -8.21 7.64 1.26
N PRO A 23 -8.48 7.45 2.56
CA PRO A 23 -8.60 8.55 3.50
C PRO A 23 -7.35 9.46 3.50
N PRO A 24 -7.50 10.78 3.70
CA PRO A 24 -6.37 11.71 3.61
C PRO A 24 -5.21 11.40 4.56
N TYR A 25 -5.45 10.74 5.70
CA TYR A 25 -4.38 10.36 6.61
C TYR A 25 -3.58 9.17 6.08
N LEU A 26 -4.26 8.13 5.59
CA LEU A 26 -3.63 6.96 4.96
C LEU A 26 -2.86 7.34 3.69
N GLN A 27 -3.38 8.27 2.88
CA GLN A 27 -2.64 8.77 1.72
C GLN A 27 -1.31 9.42 2.13
N ARG A 28 -1.30 10.19 3.23
CA ARG A 28 -0.07 10.84 3.71
C ARG A 28 0.98 9.85 4.17
N SER A 29 0.61 8.84 4.96
CA SER A 29 1.56 7.81 5.41
C SER A 29 2.05 6.95 4.24
N LEU A 30 1.18 6.68 3.26
CA LEU A 30 1.56 6.00 2.01
C LEU A 30 2.61 6.80 1.22
N ASP A 31 2.39 8.10 1.02
CA ASP A 31 3.32 8.98 0.31
C ASP A 31 4.66 9.15 1.05
N THR A 32 4.63 9.11 2.37
CA THR A 32 5.86 9.06 3.20
C THR A 32 6.60 7.74 2.98
N MET A 33 5.92 6.60 3.01
CA MET A 33 6.56 5.30 2.79
C MET A 33 7.16 5.17 1.38
N LYS A 34 6.47 5.68 0.34
CA LYS A 34 6.99 5.73 -1.03
C LYS A 34 8.33 6.46 -1.11
N ARG A 35 8.42 7.63 -0.47
CA ARG A 35 9.66 8.43 -0.40
C ARG A 35 10.74 7.74 0.43
N ALA A 36 10.37 7.08 1.52
CA ALA A 36 11.30 6.32 2.35
C ALA A 36 11.95 5.17 1.57
N TRP A 37 11.17 4.42 0.80
CA TRP A 37 11.71 3.38 -0.09
C TRP A 37 12.59 3.95 -1.20
N GLU A 38 12.19 5.04 -1.84
CA GLU A 38 13.03 5.69 -2.85
C GLU A 38 14.38 6.12 -2.25
N ALA A 39 14.40 6.66 -1.04
CA ALA A 39 15.63 7.03 -0.35
C ALA A 39 16.47 5.79 0.02
N GLU A 40 15.84 4.73 0.54
CA GLU A 40 16.49 3.49 0.95
C GLU A 40 17.09 2.74 -0.24
N ASP A 41 16.35 2.62 -1.34
CA ASP A 41 16.81 2.00 -2.59
C ASP A 41 17.98 2.79 -3.22
N ASN A 42 18.12 4.08 -2.88
CA ASN A 42 19.26 4.94 -3.23
C ASN A 42 20.39 4.95 -2.17
N GLY A 43 20.29 4.17 -1.10
CA GLY A 43 21.33 4.00 -0.09
C GLY A 43 21.37 5.09 1.00
N ALA A 44 20.28 5.82 1.21
CA ALA A 44 20.21 6.88 2.23
C ALA A 44 20.35 6.35 3.67
N ASN A 45 19.89 5.12 3.95
CA ASN A 45 19.87 4.51 5.29
C ASN A 45 19.17 5.42 6.32
N ASP A 46 17.91 5.78 6.07
CA ASP A 46 17.16 6.68 6.97
C ASP A 46 16.89 6.01 8.31
N LEU A 47 17.32 6.64 9.40
CA LEU A 47 17.12 6.15 10.76
C LEU A 47 15.65 6.14 11.21
N HIS A 48 14.75 6.79 10.47
CA HIS A 48 13.31 6.82 10.76
C HIS A 48 12.48 5.86 9.90
N PHE A 49 13.13 5.04 9.06
CA PHE A 49 12.44 4.13 8.16
C PHE A 49 11.43 3.23 8.87
N ASP A 50 11.80 2.72 10.05
CA ASP A 50 10.95 1.89 10.91
C ASP A 50 9.72 2.63 11.42
N ALA A 51 9.86 3.93 11.73
CA ALA A 51 8.74 4.78 12.14
C ALA A 51 7.74 4.98 10.99
N TYR A 52 8.21 5.23 9.76
CA TYR A 52 7.35 5.35 8.58
C TYR A 52 6.63 4.05 8.25
N TYR A 53 7.34 2.93 8.36
CA TYR A 53 6.76 1.59 8.19
C TYR A 53 5.65 1.32 9.22
N CYS A 54 5.91 1.59 10.50
CA CYS A 54 4.94 1.39 11.57
C CYS A 54 3.72 2.32 11.42
N GLU A 55 3.93 3.57 11.03
CA GLU A 55 2.85 4.54 10.80
C GLU A 55 1.93 4.08 9.67
N LEU A 56 2.48 3.68 8.52
CA LEU A 56 1.67 3.16 7.42
C LEU A 56 0.90 1.89 7.83
N GLN A 57 1.54 0.95 8.53
CA GLN A 57 0.83 -0.25 9.01
C GLN A 57 -0.30 0.09 9.98
N ALA A 58 -0.11 1.07 10.87
CA ALA A 58 -1.14 1.52 11.79
C ALA A 58 -2.32 2.18 11.04
N ASP A 59 -2.05 3.06 10.09
CA ASP A 59 -3.08 3.73 9.30
C ASP A 59 -3.87 2.75 8.41
N ILE A 60 -3.21 1.76 7.80
CA ILE A 60 -3.90 0.70 7.05
C ILE A 60 -4.82 -0.09 7.98
N ASN A 61 -4.35 -0.44 9.19
CA ASN A 61 -5.16 -1.16 10.17
C ASN A 61 -6.39 -0.34 10.60
N SER A 62 -6.21 0.95 10.90
CA SER A 62 -7.31 1.85 11.26
C SER A 62 -8.32 1.97 10.11
N ALA A 63 -7.87 2.24 8.89
CA ALA A 63 -8.74 2.38 7.73
C ALA A 63 -9.53 1.09 7.41
N GLU A 64 -8.91 -0.07 7.58
CA GLU A 64 -9.58 -1.37 7.38
C GLU A 64 -10.60 -1.66 8.49
N VAL A 65 -10.26 -1.40 9.76
CA VAL A 65 -11.15 -1.64 10.91
C VAL A 65 -12.35 -0.70 10.90
N GLU A 66 -12.16 0.57 10.56
CA GLU A 66 -13.23 1.57 10.46
C GLU A 66 -14.05 1.44 9.17
N GLY A 67 -13.64 0.55 8.25
CA GLY A 67 -14.35 0.29 6.99
C GLY A 67 -14.20 1.37 5.94
N GLU A 68 -13.17 2.22 6.05
CA GLU A 68 -12.86 3.28 5.08
C GLU A 68 -12.18 2.74 3.81
N ILE A 69 -11.54 1.57 3.90
CA ILE A 69 -10.99 0.83 2.76
C ILE A 69 -11.42 -0.64 2.82
N SER A 70 -11.44 -1.32 1.68
CA SER A 70 -11.70 -2.77 1.65
C SER A 70 -10.48 -3.58 2.12
N SER A 71 -10.70 -4.81 2.57
CA SER A 71 -9.58 -5.74 2.85
C SER A 71 -8.70 -6.01 1.62
N GLU A 72 -9.25 -5.89 0.41
CA GLU A 72 -8.43 -6.00 -0.80
C GLU A 72 -7.47 -4.82 -0.94
N GLN A 73 -7.94 -3.59 -0.72
CA GLN A 73 -7.08 -2.41 -0.70
C GLN A 73 -6.04 -2.51 0.42
N ALA A 74 -6.47 -2.90 1.63
CA ALA A 74 -5.56 -3.04 2.77
C ALA A 74 -4.44 -4.06 2.49
N TRP A 75 -4.75 -5.23 1.95
CA TRP A 75 -3.74 -6.22 1.57
C TRP A 75 -2.85 -5.77 0.42
N TYR A 76 -3.42 -5.13 -0.60
CA TYR A 76 -2.63 -4.57 -1.70
C TYR A 76 -1.60 -3.55 -1.19
N LEU A 77 -1.98 -2.66 -0.27
CA LEU A 77 -1.05 -1.69 0.32
C LEU A 77 0.05 -2.37 1.14
N ARG A 78 -0.28 -3.39 1.95
CA ARG A 78 0.71 -4.15 2.73
C ARG A 78 1.69 -4.91 1.84
N GLU A 79 1.20 -5.58 0.80
CA GLU A 79 2.05 -6.33 -0.13
C GLU A 79 2.96 -5.40 -0.93
N THR A 80 2.44 -4.26 -1.38
CA THR A 80 3.17 -3.34 -2.26
C THR A 80 4.17 -2.48 -1.49
N TYR A 81 3.75 -1.89 -0.36
CA TYR A 81 4.51 -0.84 0.31
C TYR A 81 5.13 -1.28 1.63
N LEU A 82 4.63 -2.34 2.26
CA LEU A 82 5.26 -2.95 3.42
C LEU A 82 5.98 -4.26 3.08
N ARG A 83 5.85 -4.74 1.83
CA ARG A 83 6.48 -5.98 1.34
C ARG A 83 6.13 -7.21 2.21
N ILE A 84 4.93 -7.21 2.80
CA ILE A 84 4.39 -8.31 3.63
C ILE A 84 3.62 -9.29 2.74
N GLN A 85 3.79 -10.61 2.95
CA GLN A 85 3.03 -11.62 2.22
C GLN A 85 1.78 -12.09 2.98
N ARG A 86 0.65 -12.20 2.28
CA ARG A 86 -0.58 -12.74 2.85
C ARG A 86 -0.44 -14.24 3.15
N GLY A 87 -0.65 -14.62 4.42
CA GLY A 87 -0.68 -16.02 4.84
C GLY A 87 0.67 -16.62 5.22
N VAL A 88 1.73 -15.83 5.30
CA VAL A 88 3.00 -16.23 5.92
C VAL A 88 3.02 -15.68 7.35
N ILE A 89 2.85 -16.58 8.33
CA ILE A 89 3.05 -16.31 9.77
C ILE A 89 4.25 -17.14 10.24
#